data_AF-A0A6G0UNI9-F1
#
_entry.id   AF-A0A6G0UNI9-F1
#
_cell.length_a   1.000
_cell.length_b   1.000
_cell.length_c   1.000
_cell.angle_alpha   90.00
_cell.angle_beta   90.00
_cell.angle_gamma   90.00
#
_symmetry.space_group_name_H-M   'P 1'
#
loop_
_entity.id
_entity.type
_entity.pdbx_description
1 polymer ?
#
loop_
_entity_poly.entity_id
_entity_poly.type
_entity_poly.pdbx_seq_one_letter_code
_entity_poly.pdbx_strand_id
1 'polypeptide(L)'
;MTRGNQRDLARAKNAKKQEQMKKSQGANNKDGNKGVSTDKRLDRDADIMRQKQQKAAEKKAADDAAALANQQKVVKVDPLKI
;
A
#
# COMPACT_ATOMS: atom_id res chain seq x y z
N MET A 1 -28.07 -19.13 29.52
CA MET A 1 -27.55 -18.17 28.52
C MET A 1 -26.44 -17.22 29.02
N THR A 2 -26.29 -16.96 30.33
CA THR A 2 -25.35 -15.96 30.87
C THR A 2 -23.86 -16.33 30.89
N ARG A 3 -23.48 -17.61 30.79
CA ARG A 3 -22.06 -18.05 30.77
C ARG A 3 -21.43 -18.16 29.38
N GLY A 4 -22.21 -18.44 28.34
CA GLY A 4 -21.72 -18.51 26.95
C GLY A 4 -21.18 -17.17 26.48
N ASN A 5 -21.93 -16.10 26.75
CA ASN A 5 -21.55 -14.73 26.41
C ASN A 5 -20.23 -14.29 27.07
N GLN A 6 -20.00 -14.67 28.33
CA GLN A 6 -18.75 -14.33 29.03
C GLN A 6 -17.54 -15.11 28.48
N ARG A 7 -17.73 -16.38 28.11
CA ARG A 7 -16.67 -17.19 27.49
C ARG A 7 -16.30 -16.66 26.11
N ASP A 8 -17.29 -16.26 25.32
CA ASP A 8 -17.09 -15.73 23.98
C ASP A 8 -16.42 -14.35 24.04
N LEU A 9 -16.82 -13.51 24.99
CA LEU A 9 -16.16 -12.24 25.26
C LEU A 9 -14.70 -12.42 25.71
N ALA A 10 -14.41 -13.41 26.56
CA ALA A 10 -13.05 -13.71 26.99
C ALA A 10 -12.18 -14.22 25.82
N ARG A 11 -12.72 -15.09 24.96
CA ARG A 11 -12.04 -15.54 23.74
C ARG A 11 -11.75 -14.38 22.80
N ALA A 12 -12.73 -13.50 22.58
CA ALA A 12 -12.56 -12.31 21.74
C ALA A 12 -11.49 -11.35 22.30
N LYS A 13 -11.47 -11.12 23.62
CA LYS A 13 -10.44 -10.31 24.29
C LYS A 13 -9.05 -10.94 24.15
N ASN A 14 -8.93 -12.26 24.31
CA ASN A 14 -7.67 -12.97 24.14
C ASN A 14 -7.17 -12.93 22.69
N ALA A 15 -8.06 -13.15 21.72
CA ALA A 15 -7.72 -13.04 20.30
C ALA A 15 -7.25 -11.62 19.96
N LYS A 16 -7.99 -10.59 20.41
CA LYS A 16 -7.61 -9.18 20.23
C LYS A 16 -6.26 -8.85 20.87
N LYS A 17 -5.97 -9.39 22.06
CA LYS A 17 -4.67 -9.23 22.73
C LYS A 17 -3.55 -9.89 21.94
N GLN A 18 -3.78 -11.09 21.40
CA GLN A 18 -2.81 -11.78 20.55
C GLN A 18 -2.54 -11.01 19.25
N GLU A 19 -3.57 -10.46 18.61
CA GLU A 19 -3.42 -9.60 17.43
C GLU A 19 -2.64 -8.33 17.74
N GLN A 20 -2.92 -7.68 18.87
CA GLN A 20 -2.16 -6.51 19.32
C GLN A 20 -0.69 -6.86 19.56
N MET A 21 -0.39 -7.99 20.21
CA MET A 21 0.98 -8.47 20.39
C MET A 21 1.68 -8.73 19.07
N LYS A 22 0.99 -9.30 18.06
CA LYS A 22 1.55 -9.47 16.70
C LYS A 22 1.85 -8.13 16.03
N LYS A 23 1.04 -7.10 16.25
CA LYS A 23 1.26 -5.76 15.71
C LYS A 23 2.41 -5.02 16.40
N SER A 24 2.58 -5.21 17.71
CA SER A 24 3.64 -4.58 18.50
C SER A 24 4.99 -5.29 18.42
N GLN A 25 5.06 -6.47 17.80
CA GLN A 25 6.32 -7.15 17.57
C GLN A 25 7.28 -6.31 16.73
N GLY A 26 8.52 -6.22 17.21
CA GLY A 26 9.62 -5.59 16.48
C GLY A 26 9.82 -6.21 15.11
N ALA A 27 10.46 -5.46 14.20
CA ALA A 27 10.51 -5.84 12.79
C ALA A 27 11.21 -7.19 12.49
N ASN A 28 12.04 -7.70 13.39
CA ASN A 28 12.64 -9.04 13.32
C ASN A 28 11.65 -10.17 13.65
N ASN A 29 10.67 -9.90 14.51
CA ASN A 29 9.71 -10.89 15.00
C ASN A 29 8.45 -10.98 14.13
N LYS A 30 8.27 -10.02 13.20
CA LYS A 30 7.19 -10.09 12.20
C LYS A 30 7.36 -11.33 11.33
N ASP A 31 6.28 -12.06 11.10
CA ASP A 31 6.32 -13.36 10.42
C ASP A 31 7.02 -13.32 9.04
N GLY A 32 6.84 -12.25 8.26
CA GLY A 32 7.50 -12.08 6.95
C GLY A 32 9.00 -11.72 7.00
N ASN A 33 9.54 -11.44 8.19
CA ASN A 33 10.94 -11.07 8.41
C ASN A 33 11.68 -12.10 9.29
N LYS A 34 11.01 -13.14 9.77
CA LYS A 34 11.64 -14.21 10.55
C LYS A 34 12.72 -14.90 9.72
N GLY A 35 13.94 -14.96 10.25
CA GLY A 35 15.09 -15.59 9.59
C GLY A 35 15.69 -14.79 8.42
N VAL A 36 15.23 -13.56 8.19
CA VAL A 36 15.81 -12.67 7.17
C VAL A 36 16.82 -11.73 7.84
N SER A 37 18.04 -11.65 7.30
CA SER A 37 19.04 -10.70 7.77
C SER A 37 18.60 -9.25 7.53
N THR A 38 19.16 -8.31 8.29
CA THR A 38 18.85 -6.89 8.15
C THR A 38 19.11 -6.38 6.73
N ASP A 39 20.21 -6.79 6.11
CA ASP A 39 20.59 -6.36 4.74
C ASP A 39 19.54 -6.77 3.71
N LYS A 40 19.11 -8.04 3.73
CA LYS A 40 18.07 -8.55 2.82
C LYS A 40 16.73 -7.83 3.00
N ARG A 41 16.44 -7.29 4.18
CA ARG A 41 15.24 -6.49 4.44
C ARG A 41 15.38 -5.10 3.82
N LEU A 42 16.55 -4.48 3.97
CA LEU A 42 16.85 -3.18 3.37
C LEU A 42 16.82 -3.26 1.84
N ASP A 43 17.39 -4.31 1.24
CA ASP A 43 17.36 -4.53 -0.21
C ASP A 43 15.93 -4.64 -0.74
N ARG A 44 15.07 -5.40 -0.05
CA ARG A 44 13.66 -5.54 -0.40
C ARG A 44 12.91 -4.21 -0.29
N ASP A 45 13.13 -3.46 0.78
CA ASP A 45 12.50 -2.15 0.97
C ASP A 45 12.96 -1.17 -0.14
N ALA A 46 14.24 -1.22 -0.53
CA ALA A 46 14.78 -0.45 -1.64
C ALA A 46 14.17 -0.84 -3.00
N ASP A 47 13.99 -2.14 -3.27
CA ASP A 47 13.34 -2.64 -4.48
C ASP A 47 11.90 -2.14 -4.61
N ILE A 48 11.14 -2.21 -3.52
CA ILE A 48 9.76 -1.72 -3.47
C ILE A 48 9.72 -0.21 -3.76
N MET A 49 10.66 0.56 -3.20
CA MET A 49 10.76 2.00 -3.47
C MET A 49 11.09 2.30 -4.93
N ARG A 50 12.02 1.56 -5.55
CA ARG A 50 12.33 1.70 -6.98
C ARG A 50 11.11 1.41 -7.85
N GLN A 51 10.39 0.32 -7.58
CA GLN A 51 9.17 -0.03 -8.30
C GLN A 51 8.08 1.03 -8.13
N LYS A 52 7.94 1.60 -6.92
CA LYS A 52 6.96 2.67 -6.66
C LYS A 52 7.30 3.94 -7.43
N GLN A 53 8.57 4.31 -7.50
CA GLN A 53 9.04 5.45 -8.28
C GLN A 53 8.79 5.25 -9.78
N GLN A 54 9.12 4.07 -10.32
CA GLN A 54 8.84 3.72 -11.72
C GLN A 54 7.36 3.83 -12.04
N LYS A 55 6.49 3.21 -11.24
CA LYS A 55 5.03 3.30 -11.41
C LYS A 55 4.51 4.72 -11.30
N ALA A 56 5.06 5.53 -10.40
CA ALA A 56 4.69 6.93 -10.27
C ALA A 56 5.10 7.75 -11.50
N ALA A 57 6.30 7.50 -12.04
CA ALA A 57 6.78 8.13 -13.26
C ALA A 57 5.95 7.73 -14.48
N GLU A 58 5.62 6.44 -14.62
CA GLU A 58 4.73 5.93 -15.68
C GLU A 58 3.34 6.58 -15.61
N LYS A 59 2.76 6.66 -14.41
CA LYS A 59 1.47 7.32 -14.22
C LYS A 59 1.55 8.80 -14.60
N LYS A 60 2.59 9.51 -14.15
CA LYS A 60 2.80 10.91 -14.50
C LYS A 60 2.95 11.09 -16.01
N ALA A 61 3.69 10.21 -16.68
CA ALA A 61 3.85 10.25 -18.13
C ALA A 61 2.52 10.00 -18.87
N ALA A 62 1.68 9.09 -18.38
CA ALA A 62 0.36 8.85 -18.93
C ALA A 62 -0.58 10.05 -18.73
N ASP A 63 -0.56 10.67 -17.55
CA ASP A 63 -1.36 11.86 -17.24
C ASP A 63 -0.90 13.06 -18.10
N ASP A 64 0.41 13.26 -18.25
CA ASP A 64 1.01 14.31 -19.09
C ASP A 64 0.66 14.08 -20.58
N ALA A 65 0.71 12.84 -21.07
CA ALA A 65 0.32 12.49 -22.45
C ALA A 65 -1.18 12.71 -22.71
N ALA A 66 -2.04 12.38 -21.75
CA ALA A 66 -3.48 12.63 -21.84
C ALA A 66 -3.78 14.14 -21.84
N ALA A 67 -3.06 14.93 -21.05
CA ALA A 67 -3.18 16.39 -21.04
C ALA A 67 -2.77 17.01 -22.38
N LEU A 68 -1.64 16.59 -22.96
CA LEU A 68 -1.18 17.05 -24.27
C LEU A 68 -2.16 16.68 -25.40
N ALA A 69 -2.69 15.45 -25.38
CA ALA A 69 -3.69 15.01 -26.36
C ALA A 69 -4.99 15.83 -26.27
N ASN A 70 -5.42 16.20 -25.06
CA ASN A 70 -6.58 17.07 -24.85
C ASN A 70 -6.31 18.50 -25.32
N GLN A 71 -5.13 19.07 -25.02
CA GLN A 71 -4.72 20.38 -25.54
C GLN A 71 -4.72 20.41 -27.07
N GLN A 72 -4.20 19.37 -27.73
CA GLN A 72 -4.18 19.30 -29.18
C GLN A 72 -5.58 19.23 -29.81
N LYS A 73 -6.55 18.60 -29.14
CA LYS A 73 -7.96 18.61 -29.60
C LYS A 73 -8.59 19.99 -29.47
N VAL A 74 -8.37 20.69 -28.36
CA VAL A 74 -8.87 22.06 -28.16
C VAL A 74 -8.31 23.03 -29.20
N VAL A 75 -7.03 22.92 -29.53
CA VAL A 75 -6.41 23.76 -30.59
C VAL A 75 -6.96 23.45 -31.98
N LYS A 76 -7.30 22.18 -32.27
CA LYS A 76 -7.89 21.78 -33.56
C LYS A 76 -9.36 22.21 -33.68
N VAL A 77 -10.09 22.21 -32.58
CA VAL A 77 -11.48 22.70 -32.51
C VAL A 77 -11.43 24.18 -32.12
N ASP A 78 -10.93 25.01 -33.03
CA ASP A 78 -10.96 26.47 -32.87
C ASP A 78 -12.34 26.98 -33.34
N PRO A 79 -13.27 27.34 -32.44
CA PRO A 79 -14.65 27.68 -32.79
C PRO A 79 -14.76 29.02 -33.54
N LEU A 80 -13.65 29.75 -33.71
CA LEU A 80 -13.57 30.98 -34.49
C LEU A 80 -13.04 30.76 -35.92
N LYS A 81 -12.69 29.51 -36.29
CA LYS A 81 -12.19 29.12 -37.62
C LYS A 81 -13.15 28.23 -38.44
N ILE A 82 -14.37 27.99 -37.95
CA ILE A 82 -15.49 27.36 -38.68
C ILE A 82 -16.42 28.48 -39.13
#